data_AF-A0A8T2T1P9-F1
#
_entry.id   AF-A0A8T2T1P9-F1
#
_cell.length_a   1.000
_cell.length_b   1.000
_cell.length_c   1.000
_cell.angle_alpha   90.00
_cell.angle_beta   90.00
_cell.angle_gamma   90.00
#
_symmetry.space_group_name_H-M   'P 1'
#
loop_
_entity.id
_entity.type
_entity.pdbx_description
1 polymer ?
#
loop_
_entity_poly.entity_id
_entity_poly.type
_entity_poly.pdbx_seq_one_letter_code
_entity_poly.pdbx_strand_id
1 'polypeptide(L)'
;MIQNYKILQDAFNKLKIEKHIEVTKLVKGRPLDNLEFMQWLKRYCDSVNGGFINQNYNPVERREMCRGGRGTSKKSCSSSVPMGLSSTKVTAASVKGPSATARRTEACTPSGAVHAGTRNSKASLLSSGTVFPLATPASVMRTVPSSELEELAEQVAELKLSVDSLEKERDFYFTKLRDIEILCDNPHVEGLPVILAVQKILYATDDSSRAFEEAEAIMTLPSGSNPRDGS
;
A
#
# COMPACT_ATOMS: atom_id res chain seq x y z
N MET A 1 7.09 -10.34 -24.91
CA MET A 1 7.98 -9.66 -23.94
C MET A 1 9.13 -8.91 -24.61
N ILE A 2 10.03 -9.58 -25.37
CA ILE A 2 11.22 -8.97 -26.01
C ILE A 2 10.93 -7.66 -26.78
N GLN A 3 9.77 -7.54 -27.44
CA GLN A 3 9.35 -6.33 -28.17
C GLN A 3 9.37 -5.05 -27.31
N ASN A 4 9.06 -5.13 -26.01
CA ASN A 4 9.08 -3.97 -25.11
C ASN A 4 10.52 -3.46 -24.93
N TYR A 5 11.50 -4.36 -24.90
CA TYR A 5 12.92 -4.01 -24.81
C TYR A 5 13.46 -3.41 -26.11
N LYS A 6 12.92 -3.78 -27.29
CA LYS A 6 13.24 -3.08 -28.54
C LYS A 6 12.78 -1.61 -28.49
N ILE A 7 11.54 -1.36 -28.06
CA ILE A 7 11.01 0.01 -27.88
C ILE A 7 11.87 0.82 -26.90
N LEU A 8 12.38 0.17 -25.84
CA LEU A 8 13.29 0.80 -24.88
C LEU A 8 14.67 1.11 -25.48
N GLN A 9 15.25 0.19 -26.27
CA GLN A 9 16.48 0.41 -27.02
C GLN A 9 16.32 1.54 -28.05
N ASP A 10 15.21 1.59 -28.79
CA ASP A 10 14.89 2.66 -29.74
C ASP A 10 14.78 4.03 -29.04
N ALA A 11 14.24 4.08 -27.82
CA ALA A 11 14.19 5.29 -27.01
C ALA A 11 15.60 5.72 -26.54
N PHE A 12 16.43 4.77 -26.09
CA PHE A 12 17.81 5.04 -25.67
C PHE A 12 18.66 5.55 -26.84
N ASN A 13 18.54 4.94 -28.01
CA ASN A 13 19.21 5.37 -29.24
C ASN A 13 18.83 6.81 -29.62
N LYS A 14 17.53 7.15 -29.55
CA LYS A 14 17.03 8.51 -29.83
C LYS A 14 17.52 9.56 -28.83
N LEU A 15 17.66 9.17 -27.57
CA LEU A 15 18.17 10.03 -26.48
C LEU A 15 19.70 9.97 -26.33
N LYS A 16 20.42 9.26 -27.22
CA LYS A 16 21.87 9.04 -27.18
C LYS A 16 22.39 8.47 -25.85
N ILE A 17 21.63 7.56 -25.24
CA ILE A 17 21.97 6.89 -23.98
C ILE A 17 22.84 5.66 -24.28
N GLU A 18 24.15 5.76 -24.09
CA GLU A 18 25.13 4.71 -24.44
C GLU A 18 25.10 3.46 -23.54
N LYS A 19 24.12 3.32 -22.64
CA LYS A 19 23.98 2.14 -21.79
C LYS A 19 23.49 0.93 -22.59
N HIS A 20 24.37 -0.03 -22.79
CA HIS A 20 24.01 -1.37 -23.27
C HIS A 20 22.99 -2.05 -22.33
N ILE A 21 21.89 -2.56 -22.91
CA ILE A 21 20.81 -3.26 -22.18
C ILE A 21 20.91 -4.77 -22.46
N GLU A 22 21.21 -5.57 -21.43
CA GLU A 22 21.29 -7.03 -21.55
C GLU A 22 19.91 -7.71 -21.55
N VAL A 23 19.14 -7.51 -22.61
CA VAL A 23 17.77 -8.04 -22.79
C VAL A 23 17.68 -9.55 -22.51
N THR A 24 18.69 -10.33 -22.91
CA THR A 24 18.77 -11.79 -22.71
C THR A 24 18.87 -12.21 -21.23
N LYS A 25 19.35 -11.33 -20.35
CA LYS A 25 19.31 -11.53 -18.89
C LYS A 25 17.96 -11.06 -18.32
N LEU A 26 17.55 -9.83 -18.64
CA LEU A 26 16.35 -9.19 -18.08
C LEU A 26 15.06 -10.00 -18.38
N VAL A 27 14.91 -10.49 -19.61
CA VAL A 27 13.75 -11.33 -20.04
C VAL A 27 13.66 -12.66 -19.28
N LYS A 28 14.75 -13.13 -18.64
CA LYS A 28 14.71 -14.34 -17.78
C LYS A 28 14.18 -14.07 -16.36
N GLY A 29 13.80 -12.83 -16.04
CA GLY A 29 13.16 -12.48 -14.76
C GLY A 29 14.06 -12.62 -13.53
N ARG A 30 15.38 -12.79 -13.70
CA ARG A 30 16.32 -12.98 -12.59
C ARG A 30 16.38 -11.72 -11.72
N PRO A 31 16.26 -11.82 -10.37
CA PRO A 31 16.22 -10.63 -9.50
C PRO A 31 17.48 -9.76 -9.60
N LEU A 32 18.68 -10.36 -9.57
CA LEU A 32 19.94 -9.61 -9.59
C LEU A 32 20.12 -8.82 -10.89
N ASP A 33 19.97 -9.48 -12.04
CA ASP A 33 20.12 -8.85 -13.37
C ASP A 33 19.14 -7.68 -13.56
N ASN A 34 17.89 -7.83 -13.08
CA ASN A 34 16.88 -6.77 -13.14
C ASN A 34 17.13 -5.65 -12.11
N LEU A 35 17.60 -5.98 -10.90
CA LEU A 35 17.92 -4.99 -9.87
C LEU A 35 19.10 -4.10 -10.28
N GLU A 36 20.16 -4.67 -10.86
CA GLU A 36 21.30 -3.90 -11.39
C GLU A 36 20.84 -2.89 -12.45
N PHE A 37 20.00 -3.34 -13.39
CA PHE A 37 19.43 -2.46 -14.41
C PHE A 37 18.54 -1.35 -13.81
N MET A 38 17.67 -1.68 -12.85
CA MET A 38 16.80 -0.69 -12.18
C MET A 38 17.59 0.31 -11.34
N GLN A 39 18.66 -0.10 -10.65
CA GLN A 39 19.55 0.78 -9.91
C GLN A 39 20.31 1.74 -10.84
N TRP A 40 20.81 1.25 -11.99
CA TRP A 40 21.40 2.12 -13.00
C TRP A 40 20.36 3.11 -13.57
N LEU A 41 19.15 2.63 -13.89
CA LEU A 41 18.09 3.46 -14.46
C LEU A 41 17.64 4.55 -13.50
N LYS A 42 17.52 4.26 -12.20
CA LYS A 42 17.20 5.27 -11.17
C LYS A 42 18.26 6.37 -11.14
N ARG A 43 19.56 6.02 -11.05
CA ARG A 43 20.67 6.99 -11.06
C ARG A 43 20.69 7.84 -12.34
N TYR A 44 20.36 7.28 -13.50
CA TYR A 44 20.25 8.01 -14.76
C TYR A 44 19.05 8.99 -14.77
N CYS A 45 17.88 8.55 -14.33
CA CYS A 45 16.71 9.44 -14.21
C CYS A 45 16.96 10.58 -13.22
N ASP A 46 17.64 10.30 -12.11
CA ASP A 46 17.98 11.30 -11.09
C ASP A 46 18.97 12.34 -11.62
N SER A 47 20.01 11.93 -12.35
CA SER A 47 21.00 12.86 -12.90
C SER A 47 20.45 13.73 -14.04
N VAL A 48 19.52 13.21 -14.85
CA VAL A 48 18.86 13.98 -15.91
C VAL A 48 17.80 14.94 -15.37
N ASN A 49 17.03 14.54 -14.36
CA ASN A 49 15.95 15.36 -13.79
C ASN A 49 16.38 16.22 -12.58
N GLY A 50 17.66 16.20 -12.20
CA GLY A 50 18.15 16.90 -11.00
C GLY A 50 17.54 16.39 -9.69
N GLY A 51 17.15 15.10 -9.63
CA GLY A 51 16.45 14.47 -8.51
C GLY A 51 14.94 14.73 -8.44
N PHE A 52 14.39 15.61 -9.27
CA PHE A 52 12.96 15.93 -9.26
C PHE A 52 12.13 14.92 -10.07
N ILE A 53 10.90 14.65 -9.61
CA ILE A 53 9.90 13.88 -10.36
C ILE A 53 8.81 14.85 -10.82
N ASN A 54 8.49 14.81 -12.13
CA ASN A 54 7.42 15.63 -12.72
C ASN A 54 6.06 15.28 -12.11
N GLN A 55 5.57 16.11 -11.18
CA GLN A 55 4.31 15.87 -10.45
C GLN A 55 3.08 15.85 -11.37
N ASN A 56 3.16 16.54 -12.52
CA ASN A 56 2.09 16.57 -13.54
C ASN A 56 2.04 15.29 -14.42
N TYR A 57 2.90 14.30 -14.21
CA TYR A 57 2.89 13.07 -15.00
C TYR A 57 1.95 12.00 -14.41
N ASN A 58 0.80 11.77 -15.05
CA ASN A 58 -0.16 10.72 -14.67
C ASN A 58 0.18 9.36 -15.33
N PRO A 59 0.72 8.35 -14.61
CA PRO A 59 1.10 7.06 -15.20
C PRO A 59 -0.09 6.14 -15.51
N VAL A 60 -1.28 6.40 -14.97
CA VAL A 60 -2.48 5.57 -15.17
C VAL A 60 -3.16 5.92 -16.49
N GLU A 61 -3.55 7.18 -16.64
CA GLU A 61 -4.15 7.73 -17.87
C GLU A 61 -3.28 7.47 -19.11
N ARG A 62 -1.96 7.69 -18.99
CA ARG A 62 -1.00 7.41 -20.06
C ARG A 62 -0.96 5.93 -20.45
N ARG A 63 -1.31 5.01 -19.54
CA ARG A 63 -1.42 3.56 -19.83
C ARG A 63 -2.75 3.20 -20.46
N GLU A 64 -3.86 3.77 -19.98
CA GLU A 64 -5.21 3.52 -20.50
C GLU A 64 -5.39 4.01 -21.94
N MET A 65 -4.76 5.14 -22.29
CA MET A 65 -4.74 5.71 -23.63
C MET A 65 -3.86 4.91 -24.62
N CYS A 66 -3.00 4.01 -24.12
CA CYS A 66 -2.15 3.13 -24.94
C CYS A 66 -2.80 1.77 -25.21
N ARG A 67 -2.55 1.18 -26.39
CA ARG A 67 -3.06 -0.15 -26.81
C ARG A 67 -2.40 -1.36 -26.09
N GLY A 68 -2.06 -1.19 -24.82
CA GLY A 68 -1.59 -2.24 -23.91
C GLY A 68 -2.15 -2.13 -22.48
N GLY A 69 -3.04 -1.17 -22.21
CA GLY A 69 -3.56 -0.87 -20.86
C GLY A 69 -4.80 -1.66 -20.40
N ARG A 70 -5.29 -2.64 -21.16
CA ARG A 70 -6.49 -3.44 -20.84
C ARG A 70 -6.15 -4.92 -20.82
N GLY A 71 -6.46 -5.64 -19.73
CA GLY A 71 -6.26 -7.10 -19.69
C GLY A 71 -6.53 -7.82 -18.37
N THR A 72 -6.30 -7.21 -17.20
CA THR A 72 -6.57 -7.83 -15.89
C THR A 72 -7.15 -6.85 -14.87
N SER A 73 -8.01 -7.36 -13.98
CA SER A 73 -8.58 -6.68 -12.81
C SER A 73 -9.33 -5.35 -13.04
N LYS A 74 -10.61 -5.44 -13.41
CA LYS A 74 -11.67 -4.70 -12.70
C LYS A 74 -12.95 -5.52 -12.65
N LYS A 75 -13.73 -5.35 -11.57
CA LYS A 75 -14.87 -6.22 -11.20
C LYS A 75 -16.20 -5.72 -11.81
N SER A 76 -17.17 -6.64 -11.87
CA SER A 76 -18.61 -6.45 -11.62
C SER A 76 -19.29 -5.11 -11.96
N CYS A 77 -20.28 -5.17 -12.85
CA CYS A 77 -21.64 -4.71 -12.51
C CYS A 77 -22.70 -5.32 -13.46
N SER A 78 -23.96 -5.22 -13.02
CA SER A 78 -25.22 -5.61 -13.65
C SER A 78 -25.28 -5.58 -15.18
N SER A 79 -25.67 -6.70 -15.80
CA SER A 79 -26.17 -6.74 -17.17
C SER A 79 -27.66 -6.42 -17.21
N SER A 80 -28.05 -5.36 -17.92
CA SER A 80 -29.44 -5.07 -18.28
C SER A 80 -29.66 -5.44 -19.75
N VAL A 81 -30.61 -6.33 -19.99
CA VAL A 81 -31.07 -6.72 -21.35
C VAL A 81 -31.95 -5.60 -21.95
N PRO A 82 -32.07 -5.46 -23.28
CA PRO A 82 -33.09 -6.27 -23.97
C PRO A 82 -32.87 -6.62 -25.47
N MET A 83 -33.63 -7.63 -25.91
CA MET A 83 -34.09 -7.96 -27.29
C MET A 83 -33.08 -8.36 -28.39
N GLY A 84 -33.54 -9.25 -29.29
CA GLY A 84 -32.74 -9.82 -30.40
C GLY A 84 -33.27 -11.09 -31.10
N LEU A 85 -34.51 -11.50 -30.86
CA LEU A 85 -35.41 -12.31 -31.72
C LEU A 85 -34.82 -13.25 -32.82
N SER A 86 -35.05 -14.56 -32.71
CA SER A 86 -35.36 -15.45 -33.87
C SER A 86 -35.97 -16.81 -33.44
N SER A 87 -36.75 -17.43 -34.34
CA SER A 87 -37.44 -18.74 -34.17
C SER A 87 -36.47 -19.93 -34.37
N THR A 88 -36.76 -21.21 -34.07
CA THR A 88 -38.02 -21.96 -34.30
C THR A 88 -38.09 -23.27 -33.47
N LYS A 89 -39.29 -23.90 -33.41
CA LYS A 89 -39.64 -25.35 -33.21
C LYS A 89 -38.49 -26.39 -33.23
N VAL A 90 -38.44 -27.54 -32.53
CA VAL A 90 -39.31 -28.36 -31.60
C VAL A 90 -38.39 -29.43 -30.88
N THR A 91 -38.74 -30.46 -30.08
CA THR A 91 -39.98 -31.21 -29.74
C THR A 91 -39.87 -31.99 -28.38
N ALA A 92 -41.03 -32.39 -27.82
CA ALA A 92 -41.34 -33.59 -27.01
C ALA A 92 -40.29 -34.34 -26.12
N ALA A 93 -40.43 -34.15 -24.79
CA ALA A 93 -40.76 -35.16 -23.76
C ALA A 93 -39.86 -36.38 -23.38
N SER A 94 -40.01 -36.79 -22.10
CA SER A 94 -39.62 -38.07 -21.45
C SER A 94 -38.13 -38.37 -21.12
N VAL A 95 -37.75 -39.10 -20.06
CA VAL A 95 -38.37 -39.36 -18.71
C VAL A 95 -37.34 -40.04 -17.76
N LYS A 96 -37.35 -39.77 -16.44
CA LYS A 96 -36.50 -40.39 -15.37
C LYS A 96 -34.97 -40.15 -15.56
N GLY A 97 -34.06 -40.41 -14.61
CA GLY A 97 -34.12 -40.99 -13.25
C GLY A 97 -32.93 -40.57 -12.36
N PRO A 98 -32.76 -41.11 -11.13
CA PRO A 98 -32.12 -40.35 -10.02
C PRO A 98 -30.77 -40.88 -9.47
N SER A 99 -30.17 -40.06 -8.58
CA SER A 99 -29.08 -40.38 -7.62
C SER A 99 -27.66 -40.56 -8.20
N ALA A 100 -26.56 -40.42 -7.43
CA ALA A 100 -26.44 -40.34 -5.96
C ALA A 100 -25.39 -39.32 -5.43
N THR A 101 -25.28 -39.26 -4.11
CA THR A 101 -24.53 -38.30 -3.27
C THR A 101 -23.05 -38.66 -2.98
N ALA A 102 -22.37 -37.72 -2.28
CA ALA A 102 -21.06 -37.78 -1.59
C ALA A 102 -19.86 -37.24 -2.41
N ARG A 103 -19.15 -36.18 -1.99
CA ARG A 103 -18.27 -36.02 -0.79
C ARG A 103 -17.14 -37.07 -0.80
N ARG A 104 -15.87 -36.68 -1.03
CA ARG A 104 -15.08 -35.93 -0.03
C ARG A 104 -13.91 -35.12 -0.62
N THR A 105 -13.34 -34.29 0.25
CA THR A 105 -12.06 -33.57 0.12
C THR A 105 -10.85 -34.52 0.23
N GLU A 106 -9.77 -34.24 -0.51
CA GLU A 106 -8.40 -34.57 -0.09
C GLU A 106 -7.43 -33.44 -0.45
N ALA A 107 -6.32 -33.39 0.27
CA ALA A 107 -5.15 -32.55 -0.02
C ALA A 107 -3.90 -33.25 0.51
N CYS A 108 -2.83 -33.34 -0.29
CA CYS A 108 -1.49 -33.56 0.22
C CYS A 108 -0.41 -33.14 -0.81
N THR A 109 0.81 -32.96 -0.31
CA THR A 109 2.03 -32.80 -1.10
C THR A 109 2.59 -34.16 -1.55
N PRO A 110 3.65 -34.17 -2.37
CA PRO A 110 4.87 -34.82 -1.87
C PRO A 110 6.13 -33.94 -2.04
N SER A 111 7.28 -34.45 -1.57
CA SER A 111 8.56 -33.74 -1.50
C SER A 111 9.71 -34.60 -2.04
N GLY A 112 10.85 -33.96 -2.37
CA GLY A 112 12.12 -34.61 -2.73
C GLY A 112 12.41 -34.75 -4.23
N ALA A 113 13.65 -35.04 -4.66
CA ALA A 113 14.94 -34.98 -3.95
C ALA A 113 16.13 -35.03 -4.94
N VAL A 114 17.31 -34.59 -4.48
CA VAL A 114 18.69 -34.90 -4.95
C VAL A 114 19.05 -34.99 -6.47
N HIS A 115 20.09 -34.25 -6.89
CA HIS A 115 21.40 -34.82 -7.28
C HIS A 115 22.48 -33.74 -7.55
N ALA A 116 23.76 -34.15 -7.64
CA ALA A 116 24.95 -33.27 -7.72
C ALA A 116 25.66 -33.33 -9.10
N GLY A 117 26.54 -32.35 -9.42
CA GLY A 117 27.10 -32.23 -10.78
C GLY A 117 28.27 -31.25 -11.05
N THR A 118 29.33 -31.27 -10.23
CA THR A 118 30.76 -31.32 -10.64
C THR A 118 31.35 -30.51 -11.83
N ARG A 119 32.50 -29.83 -11.56
CA ARG A 119 33.61 -29.38 -12.47
C ARG A 119 33.54 -28.05 -13.27
N ASN A 120 34.11 -27.00 -12.67
CA ASN A 120 35.42 -26.39 -13.02
C ASN A 120 35.88 -26.30 -14.50
N SER A 121 36.19 -25.06 -14.97
CA SER A 121 37.46 -24.72 -15.67
C SER A 121 37.72 -23.20 -15.79
N LYS A 122 38.97 -22.82 -16.09
CA LYS A 122 39.59 -21.49 -15.86
C LYS A 122 39.67 -20.58 -17.10
N ALA A 123 39.71 -19.26 -16.84
CA ALA A 123 40.43 -18.21 -17.62
C ALA A 123 39.91 -17.96 -19.08
N SER A 124 40.39 -16.97 -19.87
CA SER A 124 41.57 -16.08 -19.73
C SER A 124 41.50 -14.79 -20.58
N LEU A 125 42.51 -13.92 -20.43
CA LEU A 125 43.00 -12.84 -21.33
C LEU A 125 42.13 -11.59 -21.62
N LEU A 126 42.51 -10.48 -20.97
CA LEU A 126 43.18 -9.30 -21.56
C LEU A 126 42.86 -8.87 -23.01
N SER A 127 42.55 -7.57 -23.18
CA SER A 127 42.95 -6.77 -24.35
C SER A 127 43.18 -5.29 -23.95
N SER A 128 43.86 -4.51 -24.79
CA SER A 128 44.58 -3.29 -24.37
C SER A 128 43.91 -1.96 -24.76
N GLY A 129 43.93 -1.01 -23.82
CA GLY A 129 44.53 0.32 -24.00
C GLY A 129 43.85 1.38 -24.87
N THR A 130 43.62 2.56 -24.28
CA THR A 130 44.29 3.82 -24.70
C THR A 130 44.08 4.90 -23.63
N VAL A 131 44.91 5.95 -23.64
CA VAL A 131 44.89 7.04 -22.64
C VAL A 131 44.85 8.41 -23.31
N PHE A 132 43.87 9.23 -22.93
CA PHE A 132 43.83 10.67 -23.24
C PHE A 132 43.08 11.42 -22.13
N PRO A 133 43.73 12.36 -21.42
CA PRO A 133 43.05 13.28 -20.52
C PRO A 133 42.69 14.58 -21.26
N LEU A 134 41.44 15.04 -21.12
CA LEU A 134 41.04 16.41 -21.46
C LEU A 134 40.31 17.02 -20.25
N ALA A 135 40.75 18.20 -19.83
CA ALA A 135 40.33 18.79 -18.57
C ALA A 135 38.89 19.36 -18.63
N THR A 136 38.14 19.15 -17.55
CA THR A 136 36.87 19.83 -17.28
C THR A 136 37.06 20.88 -16.16
N PRO A 137 36.43 22.06 -16.24
CA PRO A 137 36.38 22.99 -15.12
C PRO A 137 35.40 22.44 -14.06
N ALA A 138 35.91 22.21 -12.84
CA ALA A 138 35.11 21.69 -11.75
C ALA A 138 34.14 22.76 -11.21
N SER A 139 32.90 22.75 -11.69
CA SER A 139 31.81 23.46 -11.00
C SER A 139 31.51 22.75 -9.69
N VAL A 140 31.52 23.48 -8.57
CA VAL A 140 31.31 22.94 -7.22
C VAL A 140 29.81 22.68 -7.01
N MET A 141 29.30 21.64 -7.66
CA MET A 141 27.99 21.09 -7.37
C MET A 141 28.04 20.48 -5.96
N ARG A 142 27.43 21.18 -5.00
CA ARG A 142 27.38 20.78 -3.58
C ARG A 142 26.59 19.48 -3.44
N THR A 143 27.29 18.35 -3.53
CA THR A 143 26.76 17.04 -3.20
C THR A 143 26.34 17.05 -1.73
N VAL A 144 25.04 16.93 -1.47
CA VAL A 144 24.54 16.50 -0.16
C VAL A 144 25.25 15.18 0.14
N PRO A 145 26.01 15.05 1.24
CA PRO A 145 26.75 13.84 1.53
C PRO A 145 25.75 12.68 1.71
N SER A 146 26.11 11.49 1.23
CA SER A 146 25.18 10.34 1.24
C SER A 146 24.68 9.98 2.65
N SER A 147 25.45 10.35 3.69
CA SER A 147 25.09 10.21 5.11
C SER A 147 23.83 11.00 5.46
N GLU A 148 23.77 12.31 5.17
CA GLU A 148 22.59 13.16 5.48
C GLU A 148 21.30 12.63 4.84
N LEU A 149 21.40 12.01 3.66
CA LEU A 149 20.26 11.44 2.94
C LEU A 149 19.82 10.07 3.50
N GLU A 150 20.75 9.31 4.09
CA GLU A 150 20.49 8.03 4.76
C GLU A 150 19.94 8.25 6.18
N GLU A 151 20.53 9.17 6.94
CA GLU A 151 20.05 9.64 8.25
C GLU A 151 18.62 10.20 8.18
N LEU A 152 18.32 11.04 7.18
CA LEU A 152 16.97 11.59 6.97
C LEU A 152 15.97 10.50 6.54
N ALA A 153 16.42 9.46 5.84
CA ALA A 153 15.57 8.32 5.49
C ALA A 153 15.27 7.44 6.72
N GLU A 154 16.22 7.28 7.64
CA GLU A 154 16.03 6.60 8.93
C GLU A 154 15.06 7.36 9.84
N GLN A 155 15.22 8.67 10.01
CA GLN A 155 14.25 9.52 10.74
C GLN A 155 12.84 9.43 10.15
N VAL A 156 12.71 9.40 8.82
CA VAL A 156 11.42 9.23 8.12
C VAL A 156 10.85 7.81 8.28
N ALA A 157 11.66 6.80 8.62
CA ALA A 157 11.18 5.46 8.97
C ALA A 157 10.75 5.39 10.45
N GLU A 158 11.55 5.94 11.37
CA GLU A 158 11.23 6.01 12.80
C GLU A 158 9.95 6.81 13.06
N LEU A 159 9.81 8.01 12.48
CA LEU A 159 8.61 8.83 12.63
C LEU A 159 7.35 8.14 12.10
N LYS A 160 7.46 7.30 11.05
CA LYS A 160 6.32 6.50 10.59
C LYS A 160 5.95 5.40 11.57
N LEU A 161 6.93 4.69 12.14
CA LEU A 161 6.65 3.69 13.17
C LEU A 161 6.05 4.32 14.44
N SER A 162 6.48 5.54 14.79
CA SER A 162 5.93 6.33 15.89
C SER A 162 4.48 6.76 15.63
N VAL A 163 4.18 7.30 14.44
CA VAL A 163 2.79 7.61 14.03
C VAL A 163 1.94 6.34 14.02
N ASP A 164 2.42 5.26 13.40
CA ASP A 164 1.75 3.95 13.38
C ASP A 164 1.45 3.42 14.80
N SER A 165 2.28 3.71 15.82
CA SER A 165 1.95 3.36 17.21
C SER A 165 0.93 4.31 17.83
N LEU A 166 1.09 5.63 17.66
CA LEU A 166 0.21 6.65 18.23
C LEU A 166 -1.21 6.57 17.68
N GLU A 167 -1.39 6.20 16.39
CA GLU A 167 -2.71 5.95 15.82
C GLU A 167 -3.41 4.74 16.48
N LYS A 168 -2.67 3.67 16.79
CA LYS A 168 -3.23 2.50 17.50
C LYS A 168 -3.63 2.84 18.94
N GLU A 169 -2.84 3.67 19.62
CA GLU A 169 -3.15 4.12 20.98
C GLU A 169 -4.37 5.07 20.97
N ARG A 170 -4.40 6.06 20.06
CA ARG A 170 -5.57 6.92 19.81
C ARG A 170 -6.84 6.10 19.60
N ASP A 171 -6.81 5.14 18.67
CA ASP A 171 -7.99 4.35 18.32
C ASP A 171 -8.40 3.40 19.45
N PHE A 172 -7.45 2.87 20.23
CA PHE A 172 -7.70 2.06 21.42
C PHE A 172 -8.39 2.86 22.54
N TYR A 173 -7.94 4.09 22.81
CA TYR A 173 -8.58 4.96 23.79
C TYR A 173 -9.95 5.46 23.29
N PHE A 174 -10.05 5.89 22.03
CA PHE A 174 -11.31 6.35 21.43
C PHE A 174 -12.38 5.26 21.45
N THR A 175 -12.03 4.00 21.11
CA THR A 175 -12.96 2.86 21.18
C THR A 175 -13.50 2.68 22.60
N LYS A 176 -12.64 2.75 23.62
CA LYS A 176 -13.06 2.63 25.03
C LYS A 176 -13.96 3.77 25.48
N LEU A 177 -13.65 5.01 25.10
CA LEU A 177 -14.49 6.16 25.43
C LEU A 177 -15.86 6.04 24.76
N ARG A 178 -15.92 5.55 23.51
CA ARG A 178 -17.19 5.30 22.81
C ARG A 178 -17.99 4.13 23.40
N ASP A 179 -17.34 3.06 23.86
CA ASP A 179 -17.99 1.98 24.58
C ASP A 179 -18.61 2.48 25.90
N ILE A 180 -17.91 3.37 26.62
CA ILE A 180 -18.41 4.01 27.86
C ILE A 180 -19.56 4.96 27.57
N GLU A 181 -19.48 5.77 26.50
CA GLU A 181 -20.54 6.67 26.04
C GLU A 181 -21.84 5.90 25.76
N ILE A 182 -21.76 4.80 25.01
CA ILE A 182 -22.91 3.92 24.69
C ILE A 182 -23.53 3.29 25.95
N LEU A 183 -22.74 3.06 27.01
CA LEU A 183 -23.26 2.59 28.31
C LEU A 183 -23.90 3.71 29.14
N CYS A 184 -23.46 4.97 28.97
CA CYS A 184 -24.03 6.14 29.62
C CYS A 184 -25.37 6.57 28.99
N ASP A 185 -25.51 6.44 27.67
CA ASP A 185 -26.72 6.73 26.87
C ASP A 185 -27.91 5.78 27.17
N ASN A 186 -27.80 4.91 28.18
CA ASN A 186 -28.86 3.98 28.57
C ASN A 186 -29.90 4.67 29.47
N PRO A 187 -31.19 4.75 29.05
CA PRO A 187 -32.23 5.49 29.79
C PRO A 187 -32.51 5.00 31.22
N HIS A 188 -31.99 3.83 31.61
CA HIS A 188 -32.10 3.32 32.98
C HIS A 188 -31.05 3.88 33.95
N VAL A 189 -30.00 4.57 33.46
CA VAL A 189 -28.90 5.11 34.28
C VAL A 189 -28.55 6.58 33.98
N GLU A 190 -28.97 7.11 32.84
CA GLU A 190 -28.73 8.48 32.35
C GLU A 190 -28.85 9.58 33.44
N GLY A 191 -29.86 9.49 34.31
CA GLY A 191 -30.12 10.47 35.38
C GLY A 191 -29.26 10.35 36.64
N LEU A 192 -28.28 9.44 36.71
CA LEU A 192 -27.42 9.29 37.89
C LEU A 192 -26.28 10.34 37.89
N PRO A 193 -25.96 10.99 39.04
CA PRO A 193 -24.89 12.00 39.09
C PRO A 193 -23.53 11.53 38.56
N VAL A 194 -23.19 10.25 38.74
CA VAL A 194 -21.96 9.65 38.20
C VAL A 194 -21.96 9.56 36.67
N ILE A 195 -23.12 9.32 36.04
CA ILE A 195 -23.24 9.27 34.57
C ILE A 195 -23.15 10.67 33.99
N LEU A 196 -23.81 11.65 34.61
CA LEU A 196 -23.69 13.06 34.25
C LEU A 196 -22.25 13.58 34.38
N ALA A 197 -21.53 13.17 35.44
CA ALA A 197 -20.12 13.47 35.63
C ALA A 197 -19.23 12.82 34.54
N VAL A 198 -19.50 11.58 34.13
CA VAL A 198 -18.77 10.92 33.03
C VAL A 198 -19.06 11.58 31.68
N GLN A 199 -20.32 11.87 31.36
CA GLN A 199 -20.71 12.60 30.14
C GLN A 199 -20.07 14.01 30.09
N LYS A 200 -19.98 14.70 31.23
CA LYS A 200 -19.30 16.00 31.35
C LYS A 200 -17.80 15.93 31.01
N ILE A 201 -17.14 14.80 31.25
CA ILE A 201 -15.76 14.54 30.84
C ILE A 201 -15.69 14.15 29.36
N LEU A 202 -16.60 13.27 28.88
CA LEU A 202 -16.62 12.81 27.48
C LEU A 202 -16.89 13.91 26.46
N TYR A 203 -17.73 14.89 26.81
CA TYR A 203 -18.08 16.03 25.93
C TYR A 203 -17.25 17.30 26.21
N ALA A 204 -16.13 17.18 26.92
CA ALA A 204 -15.19 18.27 27.10
C ALA A 204 -14.41 18.59 25.80
N THR A 205 -14.18 19.87 25.54
CA THR A 205 -13.23 20.32 24.48
C THR A 205 -11.82 20.46 25.04
N ASP A 206 -10.79 20.54 24.19
CA ASP A 206 -9.40 20.65 24.64
C ASP A 206 -9.13 21.89 25.54
N ASP A 207 -9.86 22.99 25.34
CA ASP A 207 -9.81 24.20 26.20
C ASP A 207 -10.49 24.00 27.58
N SER A 208 -11.25 22.92 27.77
CA SER A 208 -12.09 22.66 28.96
C SER A 208 -11.29 22.03 30.10
N SER A 209 -10.14 22.62 30.48
CA SER A 209 -9.22 22.06 31.50
C SER A 209 -9.83 21.87 32.90
N ARG A 210 -11.06 22.36 33.13
CA ARG A 210 -11.85 22.17 34.36
C ARG A 210 -12.91 21.08 34.29
N ALA A 211 -13.07 20.38 33.18
CA ALA A 211 -14.14 19.40 33.01
C ALA A 211 -14.14 18.31 34.10
N PHE A 212 -12.97 17.92 34.62
CA PHE A 212 -12.83 17.02 35.76
C PHE A 212 -13.27 17.67 37.09
N GLU A 213 -12.85 18.92 37.37
CA GLU A 213 -13.25 19.68 38.56
C GLU A 213 -14.78 19.85 38.62
N GLU A 214 -15.40 20.14 37.47
CA GLU A 214 -16.86 20.28 37.32
C GLU A 214 -17.60 18.93 37.45
N ALA A 215 -17.01 17.83 36.96
CA ALA A 215 -17.54 16.48 37.12
C ALA A 215 -17.47 15.99 38.58
N GLU A 216 -16.37 16.28 39.30
CA GLU A 216 -16.22 15.99 40.73
C GLU A 216 -17.23 16.79 41.57
N ALA A 217 -17.48 18.05 41.20
CA ALA A 217 -18.51 18.87 41.84
C ALA A 217 -19.93 18.28 41.68
N ILE A 218 -20.27 17.73 40.49
CA ILE A 218 -21.56 17.05 40.25
C ILE A 218 -21.75 15.85 41.20
N MET A 219 -20.70 15.09 41.49
CA MET A 219 -20.78 13.97 42.44
C MET A 219 -20.88 14.39 43.92
N THR A 220 -20.48 15.62 44.24
CA THR A 220 -20.32 16.10 45.62
C THR A 220 -21.52 16.93 46.12
N LEU A 221 -22.43 17.33 45.21
CA LEU A 221 -23.65 18.06 45.58
C LEU A 221 -24.65 17.15 46.33
N PRO A 222 -25.16 17.57 47.50
CA PRO A 222 -26.12 16.77 48.26
C PRO A 222 -27.50 16.74 47.58
N SER A 223 -28.00 15.55 47.31
CA SER A 223 -29.30 15.29 46.66
C SER A 223 -30.52 15.70 47.51
N GLY A 224 -30.78 17.00 47.58
CA GLY A 224 -32.07 17.57 48.00
C GLY A 224 -32.40 17.47 49.49
N SER A 225 -31.96 18.45 50.28
CA SER A 225 -32.63 18.77 51.55
C SER A 225 -34.06 19.26 51.25
N ASN A 226 -35.07 18.42 51.55
CA ASN A 226 -36.46 18.66 51.20
C ASN A 226 -37.15 19.58 52.22
N PRO A 227 -37.61 20.79 51.87
CA PRO A 227 -38.24 21.72 52.80
C PRO A 227 -39.73 21.37 53.05
N ARG A 228 -39.95 20.27 53.76
CA ARG A 228 -41.20 19.87 54.43
C ARG A 228 -40.82 19.19 55.76
N ASP A 229 -41.48 19.45 56.89
CA ASP A 229 -42.74 20.16 57.09
C ASP A 229 -42.62 21.50 57.82
N GLY A 230 -43.68 22.31 57.70
CA GLY A 230 -43.80 23.63 58.32
C GLY A 230 -45.26 24.04 58.48
N SER A 231 -46.03 23.28 59.25
CA SER A 231 -47.40 23.58 59.73
C SER A 231 -47.73 22.71 60.94
#